data_AF-A0A419SU39-F1
#
_entry.id   AF-A0A419SU39-F1
#
_cell.length_a   1.000
_cell.length_b   1.000
_cell.length_c   1.000
_cell.angle_alpha   90.00
_cell.angle_beta   90.00
_cell.angle_gamma   90.00
#
_symmetry.space_group_name_H-M   'P 1'
#
loop_
_entity.id
_entity.type
_entity.pdbx_description
1 polymer ?
#
loop_
_entity_poly.entity_id
_entity_poly.type
_entity_poly.pdbx_seq_one_letter_code
_entity_poly.pdbx_strand_id
1 'polypeptide(L)'
;MLKNVIKRTFSIFIILIILIQVSACTNGNIKEESNNGAEKPKMENDNKDNKKTDYTEENAQLKRLLPQREDYKWIYSGFAEYGHQMDLKSITELEDRTIYSVNGKIFDPSGGEAKGNFNLEIIYTIKDGELIQTKREEKMMDSIFNSLTLIKTPLEEGNKWDQKLEDEDGNKYKLRCFIEDIKEENGKKVYSVRYEDTKGDYYEKREIKEGVGVISFERLYKGNEENFTIGYSLYGKASGYNNYLNMKKYLPPLEKRLVYHGLAEYGHSGVLRKVSEDETKAIYEFLGDYEDGSGLGGEFKVLYTLNYQNGTVTEEVISNTRTDEKRVNSILKNLIILKLPIETGNRWFQNIEIDGKEYLMEGKIIDISYKDQSYYPIGKIDEQNPIVKVRYIVKDIEGYFNNTYIEERQFEAGRGLIAFSKLMKGDIPVSGKELEDYDKVNEAIMQRMFGYGLSYIRE
;
A
#
# COMPACT_ATOMS: atom_id res chain seq x y z
N MET A 1 32.48 13.89 19.47
CA MET A 1 32.92 12.57 18.98
C MET A 1 32.56 11.51 20.01
N LEU A 2 32.05 10.36 19.53
CA LEU A 2 31.64 9.16 20.26
C LEU A 2 30.48 9.30 21.28
N LYS A 3 29.27 8.99 20.78
CA LYS A 3 28.21 8.20 21.45
C LYS A 3 26.96 8.24 20.57
N ASN A 4 26.84 7.33 19.60
CA ASN A 4 25.59 6.96 18.91
C ASN A 4 25.80 5.81 17.90
N VAL A 5 26.45 4.73 18.32
CA VAL A 5 26.58 3.50 17.51
C VAL A 5 26.27 2.26 18.37
N ILE A 6 25.16 2.26 19.10
CA ILE A 6 24.59 1.05 19.71
C ILE A 6 23.06 1.22 19.78
N LYS A 7 22.35 1.04 18.66
CA LYS A 7 20.88 0.90 18.66
C LYS A 7 20.30 0.16 17.45
N ARG A 8 21.12 -0.54 16.66
CA ARG A 8 20.68 -1.20 15.40
C ARG A 8 20.87 -2.72 15.33
N THR A 9 21.18 -3.39 16.44
CA THR A 9 21.42 -4.85 16.46
C THR A 9 20.48 -5.65 17.36
N PHE A 10 19.37 -5.08 17.84
CA PHE A 10 18.46 -5.77 18.78
C PHE A 10 17.16 -6.32 18.16
N SER A 11 16.95 -6.19 16.85
CA SER A 11 15.70 -6.64 16.18
C SER A 11 15.79 -7.96 15.41
N ILE A 12 16.93 -8.68 15.46
CA ILE A 12 17.11 -9.94 14.72
C ILE A 12 17.02 -11.18 15.64
N PHE A 13 16.91 -11.02 16.96
CA PHE A 13 17.00 -12.13 17.92
C PHE A 13 15.66 -12.80 18.32
N ILE A 14 14.50 -12.35 17.80
CA ILE A 14 13.18 -12.90 18.19
C ILE A 14 12.66 -13.96 17.19
N ILE A 15 13.27 -14.13 16.02
CA ILE A 15 12.82 -15.10 14.99
C ILE A 15 13.38 -16.53 15.23
N LEU A 16 14.29 -16.74 16.19
CA LEU A 16 15.03 -18.01 16.33
C LEU A 16 14.55 -18.98 17.44
N ILE A 17 13.40 -18.73 18.11
CA ILE A 17 12.99 -19.54 19.30
C ILE A 17 11.80 -20.49 19.05
N ILE A 18 11.21 -20.56 17.86
CA ILE A 18 10.08 -21.47 17.57
C ILE A 18 10.47 -22.60 16.60
N LEU A 19 11.53 -23.35 16.91
CA LEU A 19 11.96 -24.48 16.06
C LEU A 19 12.49 -25.71 16.80
N ILE A 20 12.11 -25.94 18.05
CA ILE A 20 12.51 -27.18 18.76
C ILE A 20 11.31 -27.78 19.49
N GLN A 21 11.28 -29.12 19.48
CA GLN A 21 10.34 -30.08 20.07
C GLN A 21 9.25 -30.50 19.05
N VAL A 22 9.17 -31.73 18.52
CA VAL A 22 9.47 -33.04 19.12
C VAL A 22 9.85 -34.05 18.02
N SER A 23 10.98 -34.73 18.16
CA SER A 23 11.19 -36.10 17.67
C SER A 23 12.33 -36.71 18.46
N ALA A 24 12.00 -37.50 19.47
CA ALA A 24 12.94 -38.38 20.14
C ALA A 24 12.25 -39.70 20.47
N CYS A 25 13.04 -40.77 20.34
CA CYS A 25 12.78 -42.18 20.67
C CYS A 25 12.04 -42.95 19.55
N THR A 26 12.58 -44.05 19.00
CA THR A 26 13.46 -45.04 19.63
C THR A 26 14.14 -45.98 18.61
N ASN A 27 15.43 -46.23 18.88
CA ASN A 27 16.19 -47.49 18.84
C ASN A 27 16.26 -48.42 17.61
N GLY A 28 17.50 -48.80 17.29
CA GLY A 28 17.84 -50.21 17.00
C GLY A 28 19.03 -50.45 16.06
N ASN A 29 20.25 -50.40 16.60
CA ASN A 29 21.47 -50.95 15.96
C ASN A 29 21.31 -52.44 15.60
N ILE A 30 21.93 -52.90 14.50
CA ILE A 30 22.81 -54.10 14.43
C ILE A 30 23.52 -54.14 13.05
N LYS A 31 24.75 -54.68 13.09
CA LYS A 31 25.84 -54.70 12.11
C LYS A 31 25.66 -55.62 10.89
N GLU A 32 26.52 -55.35 9.90
CA GLU A 32 26.90 -56.14 8.71
C GLU A 32 27.28 -57.61 8.98
N GLU A 33 26.90 -58.53 8.08
CA GLU A 33 27.86 -59.36 7.31
C GLU A 33 27.19 -60.20 6.19
N SER A 34 27.90 -60.22 5.05
CA SER A 34 27.93 -61.04 3.82
C SER A 34 26.91 -62.16 3.45
N ASN A 35 26.60 -62.12 2.13
CA ASN A 35 26.68 -63.17 1.10
C ASN A 35 25.43 -63.95 0.59
N ASN A 36 25.29 -63.85 -0.75
CA ASN A 36 24.79 -64.79 -1.76
C ASN A 36 23.30 -65.15 -1.87
N GLY A 37 22.66 -64.50 -2.87
CA GLY A 37 22.14 -65.17 -4.07
C GLY A 37 20.80 -65.90 -3.99
N ALA A 38 19.71 -65.25 -4.45
CA ALA A 38 18.66 -65.85 -5.27
C ALA A 38 17.66 -64.78 -5.77
N GLU A 39 17.37 -64.87 -7.06
CA GLU A 39 16.17 -64.45 -7.83
C GLU A 39 15.41 -63.15 -7.49
N LYS A 40 15.40 -62.25 -8.48
CA LYS A 40 14.61 -61.01 -8.56
C LYS A 40 13.11 -61.29 -8.70
N PRO A 41 12.25 -60.68 -7.87
CA PRO A 41 10.96 -60.17 -8.30
C PRO A 41 11.10 -58.68 -8.67
N LYS A 42 10.52 -58.29 -9.81
CA LYS A 42 10.41 -56.89 -10.22
C LYS A 42 9.60 -56.11 -9.16
N MET A 43 10.27 -55.23 -8.41
CA MET A 43 9.60 -54.14 -7.71
C MET A 43 9.27 -53.05 -8.73
N GLU A 44 7.98 -52.81 -8.91
CA GLU A 44 7.47 -51.55 -9.45
C GLU A 44 8.00 -50.41 -8.58
N ASN A 45 8.82 -49.56 -9.20
CA ASN A 45 9.18 -48.26 -8.66
C ASN A 45 7.92 -47.38 -8.77
N ASP A 46 7.07 -47.40 -7.75
CA ASP A 46 6.15 -46.32 -7.46
C ASP A 46 6.96 -45.11 -6.98
N ASN A 47 7.61 -44.47 -7.95
CA ASN A 47 8.19 -43.16 -7.79
C ASN A 47 7.02 -42.16 -7.76
N LYS A 48 6.37 -42.06 -6.59
CA LYS A 48 5.49 -40.93 -6.28
C LYS A 48 6.38 -39.69 -6.21
N ASP A 49 6.57 -39.08 -7.37
CA ASP A 49 6.96 -37.69 -7.49
C ASP A 49 6.06 -36.90 -6.54
N ASN A 50 6.64 -36.47 -5.43
CA ASN A 50 6.01 -35.61 -4.44
C ASN A 50 5.98 -34.21 -5.08
N LYS A 51 5.11 -34.05 -6.09
CA LYS A 51 4.90 -32.80 -6.80
C LYS A 51 4.34 -31.82 -5.78
N LYS A 52 5.22 -30.99 -5.23
CA LYS A 52 4.86 -29.88 -4.34
C LYS A 52 3.76 -29.09 -5.05
N THR A 53 2.56 -29.08 -4.48
CA THR A 53 1.45 -28.31 -5.01
C THR A 53 1.87 -26.85 -5.06
N ASP A 54 1.76 -26.24 -6.23
CA ASP A 54 2.03 -24.82 -6.44
C ASP A 54 0.79 -24.03 -6.00
N TYR A 55 0.96 -23.16 -5.00
CA TYR A 55 -0.09 -22.30 -4.45
C TYR A 55 0.12 -20.83 -4.81
N THR A 56 0.94 -20.54 -5.83
CA THR A 56 1.35 -19.16 -6.16
C THR A 56 0.15 -18.27 -6.45
N GLU A 57 -0.80 -18.73 -7.25
CA GLU A 57 -2.00 -17.95 -7.60
C GLU A 57 -2.91 -17.79 -6.38
N GLU A 58 -3.20 -18.88 -5.66
CA GLU A 58 -4.03 -18.90 -4.46
C GLU A 58 -3.51 -17.93 -3.39
N ASN A 59 -2.20 -17.97 -3.13
CA ASN A 59 -1.54 -17.06 -2.19
C ASN A 59 -1.62 -15.61 -2.69
N ALA A 60 -1.49 -15.36 -4.00
CA ALA A 60 -1.68 -14.03 -4.57
C ALA A 60 -3.13 -13.53 -4.39
N GLN A 61 -4.14 -14.40 -4.46
CA GLN A 61 -5.53 -14.02 -4.18
C GLN A 61 -5.72 -13.64 -2.72
N LEU A 62 -5.17 -14.42 -1.79
CA LEU A 62 -5.25 -14.14 -0.36
C LEU A 62 -4.50 -12.86 0.04
N LYS A 63 -3.37 -12.55 -0.62
CA LYS A 63 -2.66 -11.29 -0.40
C LYS A 63 -3.57 -10.09 -0.63
N ARG A 64 -4.46 -10.15 -1.63
CA ARG A 64 -5.42 -9.08 -1.92
C ARG A 64 -6.43 -8.84 -0.80
N LEU A 65 -6.57 -9.74 0.18
CA LEU A 65 -7.43 -9.55 1.34
C LEU A 65 -6.79 -8.63 2.39
N LEU A 66 -5.46 -8.49 2.43
CA LEU A 66 -4.76 -7.69 3.43
C LEU A 66 -4.23 -6.36 2.86
N PRO A 67 -3.93 -5.36 3.69
CA PRO A 67 -3.31 -4.11 3.24
C PRO A 67 -1.93 -4.34 2.61
N GLN A 68 -1.62 -3.61 1.54
CA GLN A 68 -0.40 -3.81 0.74
C GLN A 68 0.81 -2.97 1.19
N ARG A 69 0.68 -2.18 2.26
CA ARG A 69 1.75 -1.29 2.72
C ARG A 69 1.81 -1.25 4.23
N GLU A 70 3.03 -1.29 4.75
CA GLU A 70 3.34 -0.94 6.14
C GLU A 70 2.89 0.50 6.40
N ASP A 71 2.34 0.80 7.59
CA ASP A 71 1.63 2.06 7.93
C ASP A 71 0.10 2.03 7.90
N TYR A 72 -0.48 0.89 7.50
CA TYR A 72 -1.91 0.66 7.68
C TYR A 72 -2.27 0.55 9.17
N LYS A 73 -3.37 1.21 9.56
CA LYS A 73 -3.93 1.17 10.90
C LYS A 73 -5.37 0.67 10.86
N TRP A 74 -5.70 -0.23 11.77
CA TRP A 74 -7.08 -0.61 12.06
C TRP A 74 -7.49 -0.03 13.40
N ILE A 75 -8.68 0.57 13.45
CA ILE A 75 -9.36 0.98 14.67
C ILE A 75 -10.69 0.25 14.70
N TYR A 76 -10.97 -0.49 15.77
CA TYR A 76 -12.22 -1.20 15.96
C TYR A 76 -12.99 -0.67 17.16
N SER A 77 -14.31 -0.76 17.08
CA SER A 77 -15.24 -0.56 18.19
C SER A 77 -16.27 -1.68 18.22
N GLY A 78 -16.72 -2.04 19.41
CA GLY A 78 -17.60 -3.19 19.61
C GLY A 78 -18.43 -3.14 20.88
N PHE A 79 -18.94 -4.31 21.25
CA PHE A 79 -19.80 -4.54 22.40
C PHE A 79 -19.22 -3.97 23.72
N ALA A 80 -20.09 -3.40 24.57
CA ALA A 80 -19.75 -2.89 25.91
C ALA A 80 -18.52 -1.96 25.93
N GLU A 81 -18.51 -0.96 25.05
CA GLU A 81 -17.43 0.04 24.93
C GLU A 81 -16.06 -0.55 24.55
N TYR A 82 -16.02 -1.82 24.15
CA TYR A 82 -14.81 -2.44 23.64
C TYR A 82 -14.29 -1.67 22.43
N GLY A 83 -12.98 -1.46 22.40
CA GLY A 83 -12.29 -1.02 21.21
C GLY A 83 -10.82 -1.41 21.27
N HIS A 84 -10.20 -1.46 20.11
CA HIS A 84 -8.76 -1.68 20.01
C HIS A 84 -8.22 -1.04 18.74
N GLN A 85 -6.91 -0.82 18.73
CA GLN A 85 -6.18 -0.38 17.55
C GLN A 85 -5.10 -1.37 17.20
N MET A 86 -4.80 -1.47 15.92
CA MET A 86 -3.72 -2.28 15.37
C MET A 86 -2.95 -1.48 14.33
N ASP A 87 -1.62 -1.64 14.30
CA ASP A 87 -0.74 -1.06 13.29
C ASP A 87 -0.01 -2.18 12.56
N LEU A 88 -0.03 -2.17 11.23
CA LEU A 88 0.79 -3.04 10.39
C LEU A 88 2.25 -2.59 10.45
N LYS A 89 3.10 -3.38 11.10
CA LYS A 89 4.52 -3.06 11.34
C LYS A 89 5.42 -3.52 10.21
N SER A 90 5.18 -4.69 9.63
CA SER A 90 5.99 -5.18 8.52
C SER A 90 5.23 -6.16 7.63
N ILE A 91 5.63 -6.21 6.36
CA ILE A 91 5.22 -7.24 5.40
C ILE A 91 6.48 -7.95 4.91
N THR A 92 6.62 -9.24 5.23
CA THR A 92 7.76 -10.05 4.83
C THR A 92 7.33 -11.07 3.78
N GLU A 93 7.84 -10.92 2.57
CA GLU A 93 7.65 -11.89 1.49
C GLU A 93 8.79 -12.92 1.51
N LEU A 94 8.41 -14.20 1.56
CA LEU A 94 9.29 -15.35 1.45
C LEU A 94 8.84 -16.19 0.25
N GLU A 95 9.68 -17.13 -0.19
CA GLU A 95 9.38 -17.98 -1.36
C GLU A 95 8.09 -18.79 -1.20
N ASP A 96 7.81 -19.29 0.01
CA ASP A 96 6.67 -20.18 0.29
C ASP A 96 5.51 -19.52 1.05
N ARG A 97 5.71 -18.30 1.55
CA ARG A 97 4.74 -17.63 2.43
C ARG A 97 4.88 -16.12 2.45
N THR A 98 3.87 -15.44 2.95
CA THR A 98 3.94 -14.01 3.27
C THR A 98 3.46 -13.77 4.68
N ILE A 99 4.20 -12.96 5.44
CA ILE A 99 3.98 -12.73 6.86
C ILE A 99 3.71 -11.25 7.09
N TYR A 100 2.58 -10.93 7.72
CA TYR A 100 2.21 -9.59 8.17
C TYR A 100 2.34 -9.56 9.69
N SER A 101 3.20 -8.67 10.21
CA SER A 101 3.36 -8.47 11.65
C SER A 101 2.59 -7.24 12.09
N VAL A 102 1.71 -7.42 13.07
CA VAL A 102 0.79 -6.40 13.56
C VAL A 102 0.94 -6.27 15.07
N ASN A 103 1.09 -5.03 15.55
CA ASN A 103 1.06 -4.73 16.98
C ASN A 103 -0.12 -3.81 17.26
N GLY A 104 -0.71 -3.95 18.43
CA GLY A 104 -1.88 -3.16 18.79
C GLY A 104 -2.05 -2.96 20.28
N LYS A 105 -3.14 -2.27 20.62
CA LYS A 105 -3.57 -2.06 22.00
C LYS A 105 -5.08 -2.07 22.08
N ILE A 106 -5.61 -2.68 23.13
CA ILE A 106 -7.01 -2.59 23.53
C ILE A 106 -7.20 -1.28 24.29
N PHE A 107 -8.30 -0.58 24.01
CA PHE A 107 -8.69 0.61 24.76
C PHE A 107 -9.20 0.19 26.13
N ASP A 108 -8.79 0.92 27.16
CA ASP A 108 -9.26 0.69 28.52
C ASP A 108 -10.45 1.61 28.81
N PRO A 109 -11.70 1.09 28.74
CA PRO A 109 -12.89 1.89 29.03
C PRO A 109 -13.01 2.26 30.51
N SER A 110 -12.25 1.60 31.40
CA SER A 110 -12.34 1.80 32.85
C SER A 110 -11.55 3.01 33.35
N GLY A 111 -10.82 3.71 32.48
CA GLY A 111 -9.99 4.85 32.86
C GLY A 111 -8.79 4.49 33.74
N GLY A 112 -8.29 3.26 33.65
CA GLY A 112 -7.10 2.78 34.38
C GLY A 112 -7.40 1.85 35.56
N GLU A 113 -8.67 1.54 35.82
CA GLU A 113 -9.05 0.64 36.93
C GLU A 113 -8.81 -0.84 36.58
N ALA A 114 -8.92 -1.18 35.30
CA ALA A 114 -8.71 -2.53 34.80
C ALA A 114 -7.23 -2.90 34.81
N LYS A 115 -6.92 -4.04 35.45
CA LYS A 115 -5.57 -4.59 35.52
C LYS A 115 -5.32 -5.56 34.36
N GLY A 116 -4.06 -5.63 33.91
CA GLY A 116 -3.60 -6.61 32.92
C GLY A 116 -2.83 -5.97 31.78
N ASN A 117 -2.43 -6.81 30.82
CA ASN A 117 -1.76 -6.38 29.60
C ASN A 117 -2.77 -6.04 28.50
N PHE A 118 -2.81 -4.78 28.09
CA PHE A 118 -3.67 -4.31 26.99
C PHE A 118 -2.98 -4.34 25.63
N ASN A 119 -1.73 -4.79 25.55
CA ASN A 119 -1.04 -4.94 24.27
C ASN A 119 -1.50 -6.23 23.59
N LEU A 120 -1.58 -6.18 22.26
CA LEU A 120 -1.81 -7.34 21.41
C LEU A 120 -0.74 -7.41 20.32
N GLU A 121 -0.42 -8.63 19.91
CA GLU A 121 0.41 -8.95 18.75
C GLU A 121 -0.39 -9.91 17.88
N ILE A 122 -0.45 -9.64 16.57
CA ILE A 122 -1.08 -10.51 15.59
C ILE A 122 -0.09 -10.75 14.45
N ILE A 123 -0.04 -11.99 13.99
CA ILE A 123 0.69 -12.40 12.80
C ILE A 123 -0.33 -12.99 11.83
N TYR A 124 -0.43 -12.40 10.64
CA TYR A 124 -1.10 -13.05 9.52
C TYR A 124 -0.07 -13.78 8.66
N THR A 125 -0.30 -15.06 8.40
CA THR A 125 0.53 -15.86 7.49
C THR A 125 -0.32 -16.32 6.32
N ILE A 126 0.12 -15.98 5.11
CA ILE A 126 -0.43 -16.53 3.87
C ILE A 126 0.53 -17.61 3.39
N LYS A 127 0.05 -18.85 3.32
CA LYS A 127 0.79 -20.00 2.79
C LYS A 127 -0.19 -21.09 2.38
N ASP A 128 0.21 -21.94 1.44
CA ASP A 128 -0.55 -23.14 1.05
C ASP A 128 -2.04 -22.90 0.74
N GLY A 129 -2.38 -21.72 0.17
CA GLY A 129 -3.76 -21.34 -0.13
C GLY A 129 -4.62 -21.03 1.10
N GLU A 130 -4.00 -20.73 2.24
CA GLU A 130 -4.63 -20.39 3.52
C GLU A 130 -4.15 -19.03 4.05
N LEU A 131 -5.09 -18.23 4.58
CA LEU A 131 -4.78 -17.05 5.41
C LEU A 131 -5.00 -17.41 6.88
N ILE A 132 -3.90 -17.46 7.64
CA ILE A 132 -3.87 -17.89 9.04
C ILE A 132 -3.61 -16.67 9.93
N GLN A 133 -4.40 -16.51 10.99
CA GLN A 133 -4.16 -15.54 12.06
C GLN A 133 -3.55 -16.28 13.26
N THR A 134 -2.45 -15.76 13.79
CA THR A 134 -1.93 -16.13 15.12
C THR A 134 -1.88 -14.89 15.98
N LYS A 135 -2.31 -14.98 17.24
CA LYS A 135 -2.38 -13.85 18.15
C LYS A 135 -1.75 -14.13 19.50
N ARG A 136 -1.31 -13.06 20.14
CA ARG A 136 -0.86 -13.03 21.54
C ARG A 136 -1.45 -11.79 22.20
N GLU A 137 -2.32 -12.02 23.17
CA GLU A 137 -3.11 -10.99 23.83
C GLU A 137 -3.60 -11.51 25.20
N GLU A 138 -4.13 -10.64 26.05
CA GLU A 138 -4.74 -11.05 27.33
C GLU A 138 -6.20 -10.58 27.48
N LYS A 139 -6.61 -9.53 26.76
CA LYS A 139 -7.86 -8.79 26.99
C LYS A 139 -8.66 -8.58 25.70
N MET A 140 -8.26 -9.16 24.58
CA MET A 140 -8.89 -8.96 23.29
C MET A 140 -10.23 -9.70 23.25
N MET A 141 -11.28 -9.01 22.83
CA MET A 141 -12.59 -9.60 22.61
C MET A 141 -12.65 -10.26 21.23
N ASP A 142 -11.73 -11.18 20.96
CA ASP A 142 -11.62 -11.94 19.70
C ASP A 142 -11.84 -13.43 19.98
N SER A 143 -11.34 -14.29 19.10
CA SER A 143 -11.44 -15.73 19.18
C SER A 143 -10.91 -16.31 20.48
N ILE A 144 -11.44 -17.44 20.92
CA ILE A 144 -10.85 -18.19 22.04
C ILE A 144 -9.58 -18.97 21.61
N PHE A 145 -9.27 -18.97 20.30
CA PHE A 145 -8.11 -19.66 19.74
C PHE A 145 -6.98 -18.68 19.46
N ASN A 146 -5.76 -19.05 19.86
CA ASN A 146 -4.56 -18.27 19.56
C ASN A 146 -4.06 -18.43 18.12
N SER A 147 -4.53 -19.45 17.40
CA SER A 147 -4.26 -19.63 15.98
C SER A 147 -5.49 -20.16 15.25
N LEU A 148 -5.83 -19.56 14.11
CA LEU A 148 -7.03 -19.88 13.33
C LEU A 148 -6.78 -19.65 11.84
N THR A 149 -7.18 -20.58 10.99
CA THR A 149 -7.27 -20.32 9.53
C THR A 149 -8.52 -19.48 9.28
N LEU A 150 -8.33 -18.22 8.88
CA LEU A 150 -9.41 -17.26 8.66
C LEU A 150 -10.18 -17.52 7.37
N ILE A 151 -9.49 -17.88 6.30
CA ILE A 151 -10.13 -18.15 5.02
C ILE A 151 -9.19 -19.00 4.17
N LYS A 152 -9.78 -19.87 3.35
CA LYS A 152 -9.06 -20.79 2.48
C LYS A 152 -9.56 -20.68 1.05
N THR A 153 -8.65 -20.85 0.10
CA THR A 153 -8.98 -20.92 -1.32
C THR A 153 -9.68 -22.24 -1.68
N PRO A 154 -10.52 -22.28 -2.73
CA PRO A 154 -10.94 -21.16 -3.58
C PRO A 154 -11.79 -20.13 -2.83
N LEU A 155 -11.69 -18.84 -3.22
CA LEU A 155 -12.44 -17.73 -2.62
C LEU A 155 -13.84 -17.63 -3.24
N GLU A 156 -14.64 -18.67 -3.03
CA GLU A 156 -15.97 -18.86 -3.63
C GLU A 156 -17.00 -19.19 -2.54
N GLU A 157 -18.24 -18.74 -2.74
CA GLU A 157 -19.35 -19.01 -1.82
C GLU A 157 -19.56 -20.52 -1.67
N GLY A 158 -19.74 -20.97 -0.42
CA GLY A 158 -19.92 -22.38 -0.09
C GLY A 158 -18.64 -23.20 0.01
N ASN A 159 -17.44 -22.64 -0.25
CA ASN A 159 -16.18 -23.32 0.02
C ASN A 159 -16.10 -23.70 1.51
N LYS A 160 -15.64 -24.93 1.81
CA LYS A 160 -15.70 -25.56 3.14
C LYS A 160 -14.36 -26.16 3.55
N TRP A 161 -14.00 -26.02 4.81
CA TRP A 161 -12.86 -26.73 5.41
C TRP A 161 -13.13 -27.06 6.87
N ASP A 162 -12.46 -28.10 7.38
CA ASP A 162 -12.46 -28.44 8.80
C ASP A 162 -11.12 -28.02 9.41
N GLN A 163 -11.14 -27.51 10.64
CA GLN A 163 -9.91 -27.28 11.42
C GLN A 163 -10.04 -27.79 12.85
N LYS A 164 -8.94 -28.32 13.38
CA LYS A 164 -8.85 -28.81 14.76
C LYS A 164 -8.04 -27.81 15.56
N LEU A 165 -8.62 -27.31 16.64
CA LEU A 165 -8.05 -26.22 17.44
C LEU A 165 -8.11 -26.57 18.93
N GLU A 166 -7.31 -25.86 19.70
CA GLU A 166 -7.25 -25.94 21.15
C GLU A 166 -7.39 -24.53 21.72
N ASP A 167 -8.27 -24.35 22.71
CA ASP A 167 -8.39 -23.08 23.43
C ASP A 167 -7.29 -22.95 24.51
N GLU A 168 -7.26 -21.82 25.22
CA GLU A 168 -6.24 -21.56 26.26
C GLU A 168 -6.34 -22.51 27.46
N ASP A 169 -7.50 -23.13 27.68
CA ASP A 169 -7.75 -24.10 28.75
C ASP A 169 -7.42 -25.55 28.32
N GLY A 170 -7.00 -25.76 27.07
CA GLY A 170 -6.64 -27.07 26.53
C GLY A 170 -7.83 -27.87 25.97
N ASN A 171 -9.02 -27.27 25.85
CA ASN A 171 -10.18 -27.93 25.28
C ASN A 171 -10.04 -28.01 23.77
N LYS A 172 -10.37 -29.19 23.21
CA LYS A 172 -10.21 -29.48 21.78
C LYS A 172 -11.52 -29.29 21.02
N TYR A 173 -11.46 -28.50 19.96
CA TYR A 173 -12.57 -28.21 19.08
C TYR A 173 -12.31 -28.77 17.69
N LYS A 174 -13.41 -29.15 17.02
CA LYS A 174 -13.38 -29.42 15.58
C LYS A 174 -14.38 -28.47 14.93
N LEU A 175 -13.86 -27.42 14.31
CA LEU A 175 -14.66 -26.43 13.63
C LEU A 175 -14.91 -26.82 12.18
N ARG A 176 -16.16 -26.74 11.75
CA ARG A 176 -16.56 -26.71 10.34
C ARG A 176 -16.63 -25.25 9.91
N CYS A 177 -15.88 -24.91 8.88
CA CYS A 177 -15.72 -23.54 8.42
C CYS A 177 -16.18 -23.41 6.97
N PHE A 178 -16.75 -22.26 6.61
CA PHE A 178 -17.16 -22.01 5.23
C PHE A 178 -17.30 -20.53 4.89
N ILE A 179 -17.16 -20.23 3.60
CA ILE A 179 -17.55 -18.92 3.05
C ILE A 179 -19.07 -18.94 2.90
N GLU A 180 -19.76 -18.17 3.73
CA GLU A 180 -21.23 -18.09 3.79
C GLU A 180 -21.79 -17.21 2.68
N ASP A 181 -21.11 -16.09 2.36
CA ASP A 181 -21.58 -15.09 1.40
C ASP A 181 -20.39 -14.28 0.84
N ILE A 182 -20.54 -13.72 -0.36
CA ILE A 182 -19.59 -12.81 -1.00
C ILE A 182 -20.38 -11.61 -1.56
N LYS A 183 -20.14 -10.43 -0.97
CA LYS A 183 -20.73 -9.17 -1.45
C LYS A 183 -19.69 -8.30 -2.14
N GLU A 184 -20.14 -7.35 -2.93
CA GLU A 184 -19.28 -6.32 -3.52
C GLU A 184 -19.67 -4.93 -3.01
N GLU A 185 -18.70 -4.20 -2.46
CA GLU A 185 -18.82 -2.84 -1.97
C GLU A 185 -17.73 -1.97 -2.60
N ASN A 186 -18.12 -0.92 -3.32
CA ASN A 186 -17.18 0.01 -3.98
C ASN A 186 -16.13 -0.71 -4.88
N GLY A 187 -16.54 -1.79 -5.56
CA GLY A 187 -15.64 -2.57 -6.42
C GLY A 187 -14.68 -3.49 -5.67
N LYS A 188 -14.96 -3.78 -4.39
CA LYS A 188 -14.17 -4.67 -3.53
C LYS A 188 -15.05 -5.77 -2.98
N LYS A 189 -14.54 -7.00 -2.96
CA LYS A 189 -15.27 -8.13 -2.35
C LYS A 189 -15.18 -8.11 -0.83
N VAL A 190 -16.28 -8.49 -0.20
CA VAL A 190 -16.41 -8.74 1.24
C VAL A 190 -16.88 -10.18 1.42
N TYR A 191 -16.04 -10.99 2.07
CA TYR A 191 -16.28 -12.41 2.32
C TYR A 191 -16.83 -12.58 3.75
N SER A 192 -18.05 -13.09 3.89
CA SER A 192 -18.57 -13.54 5.17
C SER A 192 -18.13 -14.97 5.41
N VAL A 193 -17.34 -15.20 6.46
CA VAL A 193 -16.81 -16.52 6.82
C VAL A 193 -17.37 -16.96 8.16
N ARG A 194 -17.86 -18.19 8.22
CA ARG A 194 -18.49 -18.78 9.40
C ARG A 194 -17.71 -19.99 9.89
N TYR A 195 -17.63 -20.15 11.21
CA TYR A 195 -16.90 -21.20 11.91
C TYR A 195 -17.82 -21.78 12.98
N GLU A 196 -18.10 -23.08 12.93
CA GLU A 196 -19.05 -23.72 13.84
C GLU A 196 -18.42 -24.96 14.47
N ASP A 197 -18.52 -25.10 15.79
CA ASP A 197 -18.12 -26.35 16.43
C ASP A 197 -19.05 -27.49 16.04
N THR A 198 -18.47 -28.64 15.70
CA THR A 198 -19.23 -29.82 15.27
C THR A 198 -19.88 -30.58 16.43
N LYS A 199 -19.57 -30.23 17.68
CA LYS A 199 -20.06 -30.91 18.89
C LYS A 199 -20.81 -30.00 19.86
N GLY A 200 -20.80 -28.69 19.63
CA GLY A 200 -21.38 -27.69 20.52
C GLY A 200 -22.11 -26.60 19.73
N ASP A 201 -22.57 -25.59 20.46
CA ASP A 201 -23.26 -24.40 19.96
C ASP A 201 -22.32 -23.21 19.69
N TYR A 202 -21.01 -23.38 19.94
CA TYR A 202 -20.04 -22.33 19.71
C TYR A 202 -19.92 -22.00 18.22
N TYR A 203 -19.91 -20.71 17.90
CA TYR A 203 -19.66 -20.21 16.55
C TYR A 203 -18.88 -18.90 16.57
N GLU A 204 -18.21 -18.64 15.44
CA GLU A 204 -17.68 -17.33 15.06
C GLU A 204 -18.14 -16.96 13.66
N LYS A 205 -18.23 -15.66 13.39
CA LYS A 205 -18.39 -15.12 12.05
C LYS A 205 -17.47 -13.93 11.86
N ARG A 206 -16.86 -13.84 10.68
CA ARG A 206 -16.01 -12.72 10.27
C ARG A 206 -16.46 -12.18 8.92
N GLU A 207 -16.31 -10.89 8.73
CA GLU A 207 -16.31 -10.28 7.40
C GLU A 207 -14.89 -9.85 7.05
N ILE A 208 -14.40 -10.28 5.89
CA ILE A 208 -13.05 -10.00 5.41
C ILE A 208 -13.16 -9.25 4.10
N LYS A 209 -12.63 -8.02 4.04
CA LYS A 209 -12.73 -7.13 2.88
C LYS A 209 -11.40 -7.01 2.16
N GLU A 210 -11.44 -7.06 0.83
CA GLU A 210 -10.27 -6.88 -0.03
C GLU A 210 -9.52 -5.58 0.29
N GLY A 211 -8.21 -5.69 0.49
CA GLY A 211 -7.29 -4.59 0.78
C GLY A 211 -7.34 -4.06 2.20
N VAL A 212 -8.19 -4.63 3.06
CA VAL A 212 -8.43 -4.15 4.43
C VAL A 212 -8.17 -5.25 5.46
N GLY A 213 -8.63 -6.48 5.21
CA GLY A 213 -8.57 -7.59 6.16
C GLY A 213 -9.91 -7.78 6.87
N VAL A 214 -9.87 -8.21 8.13
CA VAL A 214 -11.10 -8.38 8.94
C VAL A 214 -11.74 -7.01 9.17
N ILE A 215 -13.02 -6.86 8.83
CA ILE A 215 -13.79 -5.63 9.07
C ILE A 215 -14.90 -5.82 10.09
N SER A 216 -15.28 -7.06 10.38
CA SER A 216 -16.25 -7.41 11.39
C SER A 216 -15.93 -8.77 11.99
N PHE A 217 -16.18 -8.92 13.27
CA PHE A 217 -16.08 -10.17 14.01
C PHE A 217 -17.24 -10.27 14.98
N GLU A 218 -17.86 -11.45 15.05
CA GLU A 218 -18.79 -11.82 16.10
C GLU A 218 -18.58 -13.26 16.54
N ARG A 219 -18.92 -13.54 17.80
CA ARG A 219 -18.96 -14.90 18.34
C ARG A 219 -20.06 -15.06 19.38
N LEU A 220 -20.41 -16.31 19.65
CA LEU A 220 -21.23 -16.64 20.81
C LEU A 220 -20.42 -16.41 22.10
N TYR A 221 -20.99 -15.64 23.02
CA TYR A 221 -20.53 -15.54 24.41
C TYR A 221 -21.45 -16.37 25.30
N LYS A 222 -20.85 -17.27 26.09
CA LYS A 222 -21.56 -18.09 27.06
C LYS A 222 -21.48 -17.41 28.43
N GLY A 223 -22.55 -16.69 28.78
CA GLY A 223 -22.71 -16.12 30.11
C GLY A 223 -23.21 -17.14 31.13
N ASN A 224 -23.29 -16.74 32.40
CA ASN A 224 -23.81 -17.58 33.47
C ASN A 224 -25.35 -17.76 33.42
N GLU A 225 -26.07 -16.81 32.81
CA GLU A 225 -27.54 -16.80 32.77
C GLU A 225 -28.06 -17.03 31.35
N GLU A 226 -27.49 -16.35 30.35
CA GLU A 226 -27.89 -16.48 28.95
C GLU A 226 -26.68 -16.40 28.00
N ASN A 227 -26.83 -17.05 26.84
CA ASN A 227 -25.88 -16.94 25.74
C ASN A 227 -26.28 -15.76 24.85
N PHE A 228 -25.32 -14.91 24.48
CA PHE A 228 -25.57 -13.79 23.59
C PHE A 228 -24.37 -13.55 22.66
N THR A 229 -24.61 -12.87 21.54
CA THR A 229 -23.58 -12.56 20.56
C THR A 229 -22.81 -11.31 20.99
N ILE A 230 -21.48 -11.38 20.94
CA ILE A 230 -20.59 -10.24 21.10
C ILE A 230 -19.74 -10.08 19.85
N GLY A 231 -19.27 -8.86 19.61
CA GLY A 231 -18.47 -8.59 18.41
C GLY A 231 -17.91 -7.18 18.36
N TYR A 232 -17.09 -6.94 17.35
CA TYR A 232 -16.52 -5.64 17.02
C TYR A 232 -16.51 -5.43 15.51
N SER A 233 -16.48 -4.17 15.11
CA SER A 233 -16.46 -3.76 13.70
C SER A 233 -15.43 -2.66 13.48
N LEU A 234 -14.90 -2.59 12.26
CA LEU A 234 -13.89 -1.61 11.88
C LEU A 234 -14.51 -0.22 11.86
N TYR A 235 -13.92 0.70 12.61
CA TYR A 235 -14.21 2.11 12.50
C TYR A 235 -13.46 2.70 11.30
N GLY A 236 -14.07 2.56 10.12
CA GLY A 236 -13.45 2.90 8.83
C GLY A 236 -12.93 4.34 8.74
N LYS A 237 -13.60 5.31 9.39
CA LYS A 237 -13.17 6.73 9.39
C LYS A 237 -11.84 6.99 10.09
N ALA A 238 -11.45 6.14 11.04
CA ALA A 238 -10.19 6.26 11.77
C ALA A 238 -9.16 5.18 11.37
N SER A 239 -9.55 4.28 10.48
CA SER A 239 -8.69 3.22 9.94
C SER A 239 -8.13 3.63 8.59
N GLY A 240 -7.13 2.90 8.10
CA GLY A 240 -6.48 3.15 6.82
C GLY A 240 -5.01 3.55 6.94
N TYR A 241 -4.49 4.11 5.86
CA TYR A 241 -3.08 4.47 5.75
C TYR A 241 -2.78 5.87 6.29
N ASN A 242 -2.07 6.00 7.42
CA ASN A 242 -1.86 7.32 8.04
C ASN A 242 -1.17 8.35 7.11
N ASN A 243 -0.35 7.91 6.16
CA ASN A 243 0.38 8.79 5.25
C ASN A 243 -0.44 9.32 4.06
N TYR A 244 -1.70 8.93 3.85
CA TYR A 244 -2.45 9.55 2.74
C TYR A 244 -2.70 11.05 2.97
N LEU A 245 -2.77 11.50 4.23
CA LEU A 245 -2.82 12.93 4.57
C LEU A 245 -1.58 13.67 4.06
N ASN A 246 -0.41 13.01 4.11
CA ASN A 246 0.84 13.53 3.56
C ASN A 246 0.83 13.62 2.04
N MET A 247 -0.01 12.86 1.33
CA MET A 247 -0.17 12.99 -0.12
C MET A 247 -1.22 14.05 -0.47
N LYS A 248 -2.36 14.04 0.22
CA LYS A 248 -3.46 15.00 0.00
C LYS A 248 -3.02 16.44 0.18
N LYS A 249 -2.08 16.72 1.09
CA LYS A 249 -1.56 18.08 1.25
C LYS A 249 -0.91 18.62 -0.02
N TYR A 250 -0.42 17.77 -0.93
CA TYR A 250 0.17 18.20 -2.21
C TYR A 250 -0.86 18.27 -3.35
N LEU A 251 -2.16 18.20 -3.04
CA LEU A 251 -3.21 18.58 -3.98
C LEU A 251 -3.58 20.06 -3.81
N PRO A 252 -4.10 20.70 -4.87
CA PRO A 252 -4.73 22.00 -4.75
C PRO A 252 -5.81 22.05 -3.66
N PRO A 253 -6.03 23.21 -3.02
CA PRO A 253 -7.17 23.39 -2.13
C PRO A 253 -8.49 23.22 -2.89
N LEU A 254 -9.47 22.59 -2.24
CA LEU A 254 -10.79 22.34 -2.83
C LEU A 254 -11.56 23.64 -3.05
N GLU A 255 -12.28 23.70 -4.16
CA GLU A 255 -13.20 24.78 -4.54
C GLU A 255 -12.58 26.18 -4.62
N LYS A 256 -11.23 26.29 -4.58
CA LYS A 256 -10.52 27.55 -4.83
C LYS A 256 -10.05 27.60 -6.27
N ARG A 257 -10.02 28.80 -6.86
CA ARG A 257 -9.49 28.99 -8.21
C ARG A 257 -7.98 29.21 -8.17
N LEU A 258 -7.23 28.34 -8.81
CA LEU A 258 -5.79 28.45 -9.00
C LEU A 258 -5.53 29.13 -10.33
N VAL A 259 -4.62 30.11 -10.37
CA VAL A 259 -4.27 30.84 -11.60
C VAL A 259 -2.78 30.67 -11.88
N TYR A 260 -2.47 30.21 -13.08
CA TYR A 260 -1.13 29.88 -13.54
C TYR A 260 -0.73 30.77 -14.72
N HIS A 261 0.52 31.22 -14.72
CA HIS A 261 1.12 31.93 -15.85
C HIS A 261 2.47 31.31 -16.20
N GLY A 262 2.83 31.37 -17.48
CA GLY A 262 4.06 30.80 -17.99
C GLY A 262 4.68 31.61 -19.11
N LEU A 263 5.69 30.99 -19.72
CA LEU A 263 6.38 31.56 -20.88
C LEU A 263 5.43 31.68 -22.08
N ALA A 264 5.76 32.61 -22.99
CA ALA A 264 5.04 32.84 -24.24
C ALA A 264 3.53 33.10 -24.03
N GLU A 265 3.21 33.95 -23.06
CA GLU A 265 1.83 34.37 -22.72
C GLU A 265 0.91 33.24 -22.26
N TYR A 266 1.45 32.04 -22.01
CA TYR A 266 0.69 30.91 -21.51
C TYR A 266 0.04 31.25 -20.17
N GLY A 267 -1.24 30.94 -20.05
CA GLY A 267 -2.03 31.13 -18.85
C GLY A 267 -3.18 30.13 -18.79
N HIS A 268 -3.50 29.68 -17.59
CA HIS A 268 -4.72 28.94 -17.34
C HIS A 268 -5.15 29.11 -15.89
N SER A 269 -6.43 28.88 -15.63
CA SER A 269 -6.93 28.78 -14.29
C SER A 269 -7.71 27.48 -14.10
N GLY A 270 -8.05 27.13 -12.87
CA GLY A 270 -8.95 26.02 -12.63
C GLY A 270 -9.26 25.77 -11.17
N VAL A 271 -10.20 24.86 -10.94
CA VAL A 271 -10.73 24.53 -9.61
C VAL A 271 -10.67 23.03 -9.40
N LEU A 272 -10.16 22.60 -8.23
CA LEU A 272 -10.19 21.20 -7.82
C LEU A 272 -11.46 20.89 -7.04
N ARG A 273 -12.15 19.81 -7.41
CA ARG A 273 -13.32 19.27 -6.71
C ARG A 273 -13.07 17.83 -6.28
N LYS A 274 -13.68 17.42 -5.18
CA LYS A 274 -13.70 16.01 -4.76
C LYS A 274 -14.83 15.28 -5.48
N VAL A 275 -14.49 14.18 -6.16
CA VAL A 275 -15.47 13.32 -6.85
C VAL A 275 -15.91 12.20 -5.93
N SER A 276 -14.97 11.43 -5.38
CA SER A 276 -15.25 10.32 -4.49
C SER A 276 -14.06 10.02 -3.58
N GLU A 277 -14.31 9.31 -2.49
CA GLU A 277 -13.28 8.79 -1.60
C GLU A 277 -13.81 7.61 -0.80
N ASP A 278 -12.98 6.57 -0.71
CA ASP A 278 -13.17 5.38 0.11
C ASP A 278 -11.86 5.05 0.86
N GLU A 279 -11.82 3.92 1.57
CA GLU A 279 -10.64 3.46 2.33
C GLU A 279 -9.41 3.11 1.47
N THR A 280 -9.57 2.94 0.16
CA THR A 280 -8.51 2.53 -0.77
C THR A 280 -8.02 3.66 -1.68
N LYS A 281 -8.87 4.63 -2.01
CA LYS A 281 -8.53 5.74 -2.90
C LYS A 281 -9.40 6.99 -2.69
N ALA A 282 -8.90 8.10 -3.22
CA ALA A 282 -9.70 9.30 -3.48
C ALA A 282 -9.54 9.76 -4.93
N ILE A 283 -10.63 10.28 -5.50
CA ILE A 283 -10.67 10.82 -6.85
C ILE A 283 -11.05 12.30 -6.77
N TYR A 284 -10.25 13.14 -7.41
CA TYR A 284 -10.48 14.56 -7.55
C TYR A 284 -10.50 14.95 -9.01
N GLU A 285 -11.29 15.97 -9.34
CA GLU A 285 -11.43 16.52 -10.68
C GLU A 285 -10.97 17.97 -10.69
N PHE A 286 -10.01 18.30 -11.55
CA PHE A 286 -9.58 19.66 -11.81
C PHE A 286 -10.21 20.13 -13.12
N LEU A 287 -11.04 21.16 -13.01
CA LEU A 287 -11.71 21.82 -14.13
C LEU A 287 -10.91 23.07 -14.47
N GLY A 288 -10.26 23.07 -15.63
CA GLY A 288 -9.36 24.12 -16.05
C GLY A 288 -9.84 24.88 -17.29
N ASP A 289 -9.53 26.16 -17.33
CA ASP A 289 -9.84 27.09 -18.41
C ASP A 289 -8.52 27.69 -18.92
N TYR A 290 -8.27 27.69 -20.23
CA TYR A 290 -7.14 28.42 -20.81
C TYR A 290 -7.41 29.93 -20.77
N GLU A 291 -6.46 30.68 -20.21
CA GLU A 291 -6.51 32.14 -20.03
C GLU A 291 -5.19 32.74 -20.54
N ASP A 292 -4.85 32.46 -21.80
CA ASP A 292 -3.59 32.90 -22.40
C ASP A 292 -3.77 34.05 -23.40
N GLY A 293 -2.67 34.72 -23.74
CA GLY A 293 -2.65 35.86 -24.66
C GLY A 293 -3.00 35.52 -26.11
N SER A 294 -3.16 34.24 -26.46
CA SER A 294 -3.35 33.81 -27.86
C SER A 294 -4.73 34.12 -28.43
N GLY A 295 -5.71 34.42 -27.57
CA GLY A 295 -7.12 34.56 -27.95
C GLY A 295 -7.83 33.24 -28.25
N LEU A 296 -7.13 32.11 -28.14
CA LEU A 296 -7.70 30.76 -28.24
C LEU A 296 -8.02 30.25 -26.84
N GLY A 297 -9.28 30.42 -26.44
CA GLY A 297 -9.80 29.81 -25.21
C GLY A 297 -9.91 28.29 -25.29
N GLY A 298 -10.45 27.69 -24.23
CA GLY A 298 -10.75 26.27 -24.18
C GLY A 298 -10.81 25.78 -22.74
N GLU A 299 -11.40 24.62 -22.57
CA GLU A 299 -11.57 23.97 -21.28
C GLU A 299 -10.82 22.64 -21.28
N PHE A 300 -10.34 22.23 -20.12
CA PHE A 300 -9.77 20.91 -19.92
C PHE A 300 -10.16 20.33 -18.57
N LYS A 301 -10.13 19.01 -18.49
CA LYS A 301 -10.49 18.24 -17.30
C LYS A 301 -9.38 17.26 -16.98
N VAL A 302 -8.93 17.27 -15.74
CA VAL A 302 -7.91 16.36 -15.23
C VAL A 302 -8.45 15.62 -14.02
N LEU A 303 -8.30 14.29 -13.97
CA LEU A 303 -8.54 13.50 -12.78
C LEU A 303 -7.23 13.25 -12.03
N TYR A 304 -7.27 13.50 -10.73
CA TYR A 304 -6.23 13.08 -9.80
C TYR A 304 -6.75 11.88 -9.00
N THR A 305 -6.11 10.74 -9.16
CA THR A 305 -6.41 9.53 -8.38
C THR A 305 -5.33 9.32 -7.32
N LEU A 306 -5.72 9.44 -6.06
CA LEU A 306 -4.89 9.10 -4.91
C LEU A 306 -5.14 7.66 -4.57
N ASN A 307 -4.22 6.78 -4.91
CA ASN A 307 -4.29 5.37 -4.54
C ASN A 307 -3.55 5.16 -3.22
N TYR A 308 -4.29 4.92 -2.14
CA TYR A 308 -3.72 4.80 -0.81
C TYR A 308 -2.90 3.51 -0.64
N GLN A 309 -3.33 2.43 -1.30
CA GLN A 309 -2.64 1.14 -1.28
C GLN A 309 -1.26 1.25 -1.92
N ASN A 310 -1.18 1.84 -3.11
CA ASN A 310 0.07 1.99 -3.87
C ASN A 310 0.90 3.20 -3.44
N GLY A 311 0.32 4.10 -2.64
CA GLY A 311 0.93 5.35 -2.23
C GLY A 311 1.26 6.24 -3.43
N THR A 312 0.35 6.36 -4.41
CA THR A 312 0.57 7.13 -5.64
C THR A 312 -0.51 8.19 -5.84
N VAL A 313 -0.12 9.33 -6.42
CA VAL A 313 -1.04 10.27 -7.08
C VAL A 313 -0.86 10.08 -8.57
N THR A 314 -1.94 9.75 -9.28
CA THR A 314 -1.93 9.62 -10.74
C THR A 314 -2.73 10.75 -11.36
N GLU A 315 -2.20 11.35 -12.43
CA GLU A 315 -2.84 12.40 -13.22
C GLU A 315 -3.30 11.85 -14.57
N GLU A 316 -4.60 11.99 -14.86
CA GLU A 316 -5.20 11.60 -16.13
C GLU A 316 -5.94 12.80 -16.75
N VAL A 317 -5.61 13.17 -17.98
CA VAL A 317 -6.37 14.19 -18.73
C VAL A 317 -7.56 13.53 -19.40
N ILE A 318 -8.77 13.92 -19.01
CA ILE A 318 -10.02 13.35 -19.52
C ILE A 318 -10.46 14.04 -20.80
N SER A 319 -10.35 15.37 -20.84
CA SER A 319 -10.71 16.17 -22.00
C SER A 319 -9.85 17.42 -22.09
N ASN A 320 -9.62 17.89 -23.31
CA ASN A 320 -9.04 19.19 -23.63
C ASN A 320 -9.67 19.67 -24.94
N THR A 321 -10.51 20.70 -24.87
CA THR A 321 -11.25 21.20 -26.05
C THR A 321 -10.38 22.01 -27.01
N ARG A 322 -9.14 22.32 -26.65
CA ARG A 322 -8.24 23.13 -27.46
C ARG A 322 -7.48 22.31 -28.51
N THR A 323 -7.13 21.07 -28.15
CA THR A 323 -6.35 20.18 -29.01
C THR A 323 -7.10 18.91 -29.39
N ASP A 324 -8.24 18.63 -28.73
CA ASP A 324 -8.95 17.35 -28.77
C ASP A 324 -8.09 16.14 -28.35
N GLU A 325 -6.88 16.39 -27.84
CA GLU A 325 -5.99 15.38 -27.30
C GLU A 325 -6.17 15.25 -25.79
N LYS A 326 -6.05 14.03 -25.25
CA LYS A 326 -5.99 13.77 -23.80
C LYS A 326 -4.64 14.17 -23.20
N ARG A 327 -4.25 15.43 -23.40
CA ARG A 327 -3.00 16.06 -22.96
C ARG A 327 -3.27 17.55 -22.72
N VAL A 328 -2.59 18.15 -21.74
CA VAL A 328 -2.60 19.61 -21.53
C VAL A 328 -1.21 20.14 -21.87
N ASN A 329 -0.26 20.03 -20.94
CA ASN A 329 1.13 20.46 -21.16
C ASN A 329 2.14 19.31 -21.23
N SER A 330 1.85 18.18 -20.60
CA SER A 330 2.73 17.00 -20.62
C SER A 330 2.42 16.09 -21.81
N ILE A 331 3.46 15.49 -22.39
CA ILE A 331 3.29 14.39 -23.35
C ILE A 331 3.05 13.04 -22.66
N LEU A 332 3.38 12.96 -21.36
CA LEU A 332 3.22 11.79 -20.51
C LEU A 332 1.75 11.66 -20.09
N LYS A 333 1.12 10.53 -20.45
CA LYS A 333 -0.29 10.24 -20.11
C LYS A 333 -0.38 9.33 -18.88
N ASN A 334 -1.43 9.48 -18.07
CA ASN A 334 -1.69 8.64 -16.88
C ASN A 334 -0.50 8.62 -15.90
N LEU A 335 0.12 9.78 -15.71
CA LEU A 335 1.41 9.91 -15.03
C LEU A 335 1.25 9.73 -13.52
N ILE A 336 2.08 8.88 -12.89
CA ILE A 336 2.27 8.92 -11.43
C ILE A 336 3.06 10.19 -11.09
N ILE A 337 2.37 11.22 -10.60
CA ILE A 337 2.96 12.54 -10.35
C ILE A 337 3.63 12.67 -8.98
N LEU A 338 3.27 11.80 -8.04
CA LEU A 338 3.87 11.71 -6.71
C LEU A 338 3.77 10.26 -6.23
N LYS A 339 4.81 9.77 -5.56
CA LYS A 339 4.84 8.43 -4.97
C LYS A 339 5.47 8.46 -3.58
N LEU A 340 4.85 7.76 -2.64
CA LEU A 340 5.40 7.55 -1.30
C LEU A 340 6.62 6.59 -1.33
N PRO A 341 7.56 6.74 -0.38
CA PRO A 341 7.67 7.83 0.59
C PRO A 341 8.01 9.19 -0.08
N ILE A 342 7.52 10.31 0.48
CA ILE A 342 7.90 11.65 0.01
C ILE A 342 9.24 12.01 0.65
N GLU A 343 10.32 11.49 0.06
CA GLU A 343 11.70 11.73 0.49
C GLU A 343 12.62 11.91 -0.72
N THR A 344 13.64 12.75 -0.58
CA THR A 344 14.65 12.96 -1.62
C THR A 344 15.32 11.65 -1.99
N GLY A 345 15.36 11.35 -3.29
CA GLY A 345 15.93 10.12 -3.83
C GLY A 345 14.93 9.00 -4.07
N ASN A 346 13.68 9.10 -3.56
CA ASN A 346 12.65 8.14 -3.90
C ASN A 346 12.42 8.13 -5.42
N ARG A 347 12.35 6.93 -6.00
CA ARG A 347 12.29 6.71 -7.46
C ARG A 347 11.29 5.62 -7.83
N TRP A 348 10.69 5.74 -9.00
CA TRP A 348 9.79 4.73 -9.57
C TRP A 348 9.93 4.65 -11.08
N PHE A 349 9.49 3.52 -11.62
CA PHE A 349 9.44 3.27 -13.04
C PHE A 349 8.00 2.99 -13.46
N GLN A 350 7.63 3.49 -14.64
CA GLN A 350 6.29 3.31 -15.19
C GLN A 350 6.39 3.19 -16.71
N ASN A 351 5.69 2.19 -17.27
CA ASN A 351 5.50 2.11 -18.71
C ASN A 351 4.53 3.21 -19.15
N ILE A 352 4.91 3.95 -20.19
CA ILE A 352 4.12 5.06 -20.72
C ILE A 352 4.07 4.97 -22.24
N GLU A 353 2.92 5.33 -22.81
CA GLU A 353 2.75 5.39 -24.26
C GLU A 353 2.93 6.82 -24.77
N ILE A 354 3.84 7.00 -25.71
CA ILE A 354 4.04 8.25 -26.43
C ILE A 354 3.89 7.93 -27.92
N ASP A 355 2.86 8.52 -28.52
CA ASP A 355 2.57 8.45 -29.96
C ASP A 355 2.51 6.99 -30.49
N GLY A 356 1.83 6.11 -29.74
CA GLY A 356 1.63 4.70 -30.09
C GLY A 356 2.79 3.77 -29.74
N LYS A 357 3.88 4.28 -29.16
CA LYS A 357 5.04 3.48 -28.75
C LYS A 357 5.19 3.48 -27.22
N GLU A 358 5.49 2.32 -26.66
CA GLU A 358 5.75 2.16 -25.23
C GLU A 358 7.20 2.53 -24.88
N TYR A 359 7.35 3.21 -23.74
CA TYR A 359 8.62 3.63 -23.17
C TYR A 359 8.63 3.39 -21.66
N LEU A 360 9.81 3.14 -21.10
CA LEU A 360 10.02 3.11 -19.67
C LEU A 360 10.39 4.51 -19.17
N MET A 361 9.52 5.10 -18.36
CA MET A 361 9.76 6.38 -17.70
C MET A 361 10.31 6.17 -16.28
N GLU A 362 11.31 6.97 -15.90
CA GLU A 362 11.81 7.08 -14.53
C GLU A 362 11.31 8.38 -13.87
N GLY A 363 10.58 8.27 -12.77
CA GLY A 363 10.21 9.38 -11.91
C GLY A 363 11.06 9.39 -10.64
N LYS A 364 11.53 10.57 -10.22
CA LYS A 364 12.38 10.74 -9.04
C LYS A 364 12.09 12.03 -8.28
N ILE A 365 11.98 11.93 -6.96
CA ILE A 365 12.01 13.11 -6.07
C ILE A 365 13.45 13.59 -5.99
N ILE A 366 13.75 14.73 -6.61
CA ILE A 366 15.11 15.27 -6.73
C ILE A 366 15.44 16.32 -5.67
N ASP A 367 14.43 16.95 -5.07
CA ASP A 367 14.61 17.93 -4.01
C ASP A 367 13.37 18.02 -3.11
N ILE A 368 13.59 18.32 -1.83
CA ILE A 368 12.56 18.75 -0.88
C ILE A 368 13.14 19.98 -0.16
N SER A 369 12.60 21.15 -0.50
CA SER A 369 13.01 22.44 0.04
C SER A 369 11.88 23.09 0.83
N TYR A 370 12.19 24.19 1.51
CA TYR A 370 11.23 24.97 2.29
C TYR A 370 11.28 26.42 1.83
N LYS A 371 10.13 27.08 1.79
CA LYS A 371 10.04 28.49 1.39
C LYS A 371 10.91 29.35 2.33
N ASP A 372 11.54 30.37 1.77
CA ASP A 372 12.49 31.28 2.46
C ASP A 372 13.86 30.68 2.86
N GLN A 373 14.27 29.58 2.23
CA GLN A 373 15.68 29.15 2.25
C GLN A 373 16.55 30.03 1.34
N SER A 374 17.02 31.16 1.86
CA SER A 374 18.31 31.68 1.39
C SER A 374 19.44 30.86 2.02
N TYR A 375 20.63 30.84 1.42
CA TYR A 375 21.82 30.12 1.91
C TYR A 375 22.22 30.50 3.37
N TYR A 376 21.63 31.58 3.91
CA TYR A 376 21.70 31.99 5.31
C TYR A 376 20.29 32.36 5.83
N PRO A 377 19.53 31.43 6.44
CA PRO A 377 18.21 31.73 6.95
C PRO A 377 18.31 32.69 8.15
N ILE A 378 17.76 33.91 7.99
CA ILE A 378 17.65 34.92 9.07
C ILE A 378 16.30 34.77 9.84
N GLY A 379 15.44 33.82 9.44
CA GLY A 379 14.10 33.59 10.02
C GLY A 379 13.81 32.15 10.43
N LYS A 380 12.70 31.94 11.15
CA LYS A 380 12.17 30.60 11.46
C LYS A 380 11.75 29.91 10.16
N ILE A 381 12.25 28.70 9.95
CA ILE A 381 11.91 27.83 8.83
C ILE A 381 10.42 27.46 8.94
N ASP A 382 9.65 27.69 7.89
CA ASP A 382 8.29 27.13 7.79
C ASP A 382 8.39 25.65 7.38
N GLU A 383 8.64 24.79 8.36
CA GLU A 383 8.68 23.34 8.17
C GLU A 383 7.32 22.73 7.82
N GLN A 384 6.23 23.51 7.88
CA GLN A 384 4.88 23.00 7.65
C GLN A 384 4.55 22.85 6.16
N ASN A 385 5.23 23.61 5.29
CA ASN A 385 4.90 23.69 3.86
C ASN A 385 6.12 23.36 2.96
N PRO A 386 6.59 22.11 2.93
CA PRO A 386 7.68 21.71 2.03
C PRO A 386 7.26 21.82 0.56
N ILE A 387 8.24 22.15 -0.28
CA ILE A 387 8.17 22.11 -1.74
C ILE A 387 8.89 20.84 -2.21
N VAL A 388 8.16 19.97 -2.90
CA VAL A 388 8.68 18.71 -3.45
C VAL A 388 8.91 18.89 -4.94
N LYS A 389 10.17 18.72 -5.37
CA LYS A 389 10.52 18.74 -6.79
C LYS A 389 10.70 17.31 -7.32
N VAL A 390 9.94 16.99 -8.37
CA VAL A 390 9.97 15.70 -9.05
C VAL A 390 10.48 15.88 -10.47
N ARG A 391 11.34 14.98 -10.92
CA ARG A 391 11.82 14.89 -12.30
C ARG A 391 11.38 13.58 -12.93
N TYR A 392 10.92 13.66 -14.17
CA TYR A 392 10.56 12.53 -15.03
C TYR A 392 11.51 12.48 -16.22
N ILE A 393 12.03 11.30 -16.52
CA ILE A 393 12.96 11.07 -17.62
C ILE A 393 12.43 9.93 -18.48
N VAL A 394 12.38 10.15 -19.80
CA VAL A 394 12.09 9.11 -20.79
C VAL A 394 13.19 9.13 -21.84
N LYS A 395 13.88 8.00 -21.99
CA LYS A 395 14.95 7.85 -22.99
C LYS A 395 14.39 7.39 -24.34
N ASP A 396 15.21 7.52 -25.37
CA ASP A 396 14.94 7.08 -26.74
C ASP A 396 13.74 7.78 -27.41
N ILE A 397 13.48 9.03 -27.02
CA ILE A 397 12.49 9.91 -27.63
C ILE A 397 13.18 10.83 -28.64
N GLU A 398 13.02 10.53 -29.92
CA GLU A 398 13.60 11.30 -31.01
C GLU A 398 13.16 12.77 -31.01
N GLY A 399 14.08 13.65 -31.40
CA GLY A 399 13.86 15.09 -31.50
C GLY A 399 14.03 15.85 -30.18
N TYR A 400 14.38 15.18 -29.08
CA TYR A 400 14.87 15.82 -27.86
C TYR A 400 16.39 15.69 -27.75
N PHE A 401 17.02 16.60 -27.00
CA PHE A 401 18.45 16.52 -26.73
C PHE A 401 18.84 15.15 -26.16
N ASN A 402 19.86 14.52 -26.77
CA ASN A 402 20.29 13.15 -26.46
C ASN A 402 19.13 12.13 -26.44
N ASN A 403 18.14 12.31 -27.31
CA ASN A 403 16.93 11.50 -27.39
C ASN A 403 16.23 11.32 -26.03
N THR A 404 16.27 12.33 -25.17
CA THR A 404 15.76 12.22 -23.80
C THR A 404 14.73 13.30 -23.51
N TYR A 405 13.50 12.90 -23.23
CA TYR A 405 12.48 13.80 -22.69
C TYR A 405 12.70 14.00 -21.19
N ILE A 406 12.63 15.25 -20.75
CA ILE A 406 12.74 15.63 -19.34
C ILE A 406 11.56 16.53 -18.98
N GLU A 407 10.89 16.21 -17.88
CA GLU A 407 9.84 17.02 -17.27
C GLU A 407 10.11 17.19 -15.78
N GLU A 408 9.87 18.38 -15.25
CA GLU A 408 9.95 18.66 -13.82
C GLU A 408 8.65 19.27 -13.31
N ARG A 409 8.28 18.89 -12.09
CA ARG A 409 7.11 19.43 -11.39
C ARG A 409 7.49 19.79 -9.96
N GLN A 410 6.93 20.88 -9.45
CA GLN A 410 7.07 21.29 -8.06
C GLN A 410 5.70 21.30 -7.38
N PHE A 411 5.61 20.65 -6.23
CA PHE A 411 4.39 20.56 -5.43
C PHE A 411 4.62 21.20 -4.06
N GLU A 412 3.76 22.12 -3.66
CA GLU A 412 3.80 22.75 -2.34
C GLU A 412 2.62 22.27 -1.51
N ALA A 413 2.89 21.89 -0.26
CA ALA A 413 1.83 21.48 0.64
C ALA A 413 0.81 22.63 0.83
N GLY A 414 -0.48 22.29 0.79
CA GLY A 414 -1.61 23.20 0.84
C GLY A 414 -1.93 23.92 -0.48
N ARG A 415 -1.07 23.83 -1.51
CA ARG A 415 -1.22 24.60 -2.76
C ARG A 415 -1.26 23.74 -4.03
N GLY A 416 -0.76 22.51 -3.98
CA GLY A 416 -0.78 21.62 -5.14
C GLY A 416 0.43 21.79 -6.04
N LEU A 417 0.26 21.56 -7.34
CA LEU A 417 1.27 21.85 -8.37
C LEU A 417 1.50 23.37 -8.42
N ILE A 418 2.72 23.81 -8.13
CA ILE A 418 3.10 25.24 -8.14
C ILE A 418 4.04 25.61 -9.29
N ALA A 419 4.71 24.63 -9.89
CA ALA A 419 5.50 24.86 -11.10
C ALA A 419 5.57 23.60 -11.96
N PHE A 420 5.59 23.80 -13.26
CA PHE A 420 5.79 22.77 -14.28
C PHE A 420 6.83 23.25 -15.26
N SER A 421 7.71 22.36 -15.68
CA SER A 421 8.59 22.60 -16.82
C SER A 421 8.82 21.33 -17.63
N LYS A 422 8.99 21.47 -18.94
CA LYS A 422 9.41 20.37 -19.83
C LYS A 422 10.49 20.84 -20.79
N LEU A 423 11.44 19.96 -21.09
CA LEU A 423 12.40 20.20 -22.16
C LEU A 423 11.65 20.32 -23.50
N MET A 424 12.01 21.31 -24.31
CA MET A 424 11.47 21.48 -25.66
C MET A 424 12.24 20.63 -26.67
N LYS A 425 11.60 20.27 -27.79
CA LYS A 425 12.26 19.59 -28.90
C LYS A 425 13.36 20.47 -29.51
N GLY A 426 14.38 19.83 -30.07
CA GLY A 426 15.55 20.46 -30.68
C GLY A 426 16.82 20.30 -29.86
N ASP A 427 17.94 20.73 -30.45
CA ASP A 427 19.24 20.73 -29.78
C ASP A 427 19.34 21.85 -28.76
N ILE A 428 20.17 21.63 -27.74
CA ILE A 428 20.57 22.65 -26.77
C ILE A 428 21.92 23.26 -27.19
N PRO A 429 22.22 24.52 -26.81
CA PRO A 429 23.41 25.23 -27.26
C PRO A 429 24.68 24.82 -26.49
N VAL A 430 24.97 23.53 -26.39
CA VAL A 430 26.24 23.00 -25.85
C VAL A 430 26.88 22.04 -26.85
N SER A 431 28.21 22.09 -26.97
CA SER A 431 28.95 21.26 -27.93
C SER A 431 30.37 20.95 -27.49
N GLY A 432 30.98 19.93 -28.10
CA GLY A 432 32.38 19.56 -27.83
C GLY A 432 32.63 19.24 -26.35
N LYS A 433 33.66 19.87 -25.76
CA LYS A 433 34.03 19.67 -24.35
C LYS A 433 32.97 20.11 -23.34
N GLU A 434 32.04 20.97 -23.73
CA GLU A 434 30.98 21.43 -22.82
C GLU A 434 29.95 20.32 -22.53
N LEU A 435 29.86 19.30 -23.39
CA LEU A 435 29.01 18.13 -23.13
C LEU A 435 29.52 17.26 -21.98
N GLU A 436 30.80 17.42 -21.60
CA GLU A 436 31.41 16.72 -20.46
C GLU A 436 31.18 17.47 -19.14
N ASP A 437 30.74 18.73 -19.20
CA ASP A 437 30.47 19.57 -18.04
C ASP A 437 28.98 19.47 -17.63
N TYR A 438 28.73 18.72 -16.56
CA TYR A 438 27.39 18.45 -16.05
C TYR A 438 26.61 19.74 -15.73
N ASP A 439 27.28 20.75 -15.18
CA ASP A 439 26.61 21.99 -14.75
C ASP A 439 26.20 22.82 -15.96
N LYS A 440 27.09 22.94 -16.97
CA LYS A 440 26.77 23.62 -18.24
C LYS A 440 25.65 22.93 -19.01
N VAL A 441 25.67 21.60 -19.07
CA VAL A 441 24.61 20.84 -19.75
C VAL A 441 23.27 21.07 -19.04
N ASN A 442 23.23 21.02 -17.72
CA ASN A 442 21.99 21.29 -16.97
C ASN A 442 21.50 22.72 -17.16
N GLU A 443 22.40 23.71 -17.13
CA GLU A 443 22.02 25.10 -17.39
C GLU A 443 21.39 25.25 -18.79
N ALA A 444 22.02 24.68 -19.82
CA ALA A 444 21.51 24.71 -21.18
C ALA A 444 20.16 23.99 -21.34
N ILE A 445 19.96 22.86 -20.63
CA ILE A 445 18.66 22.17 -20.55
C ILE A 445 17.62 23.11 -19.93
N MET A 446 17.90 23.71 -18.77
CA MET A 446 16.98 24.60 -18.05
C MET A 446 16.55 25.81 -18.90
N GLN A 447 17.48 26.41 -19.65
CA GLN A 447 17.20 27.53 -20.56
C GLN A 447 16.31 27.14 -21.75
N ARG A 448 16.20 25.83 -22.05
CA ARG A 448 15.39 25.27 -23.14
C ARG A 448 14.11 24.59 -22.66
N MET A 449 13.76 24.75 -21.39
CA MET A 449 12.48 24.27 -20.89
C MET A 449 11.37 25.29 -21.12
N PHE A 450 10.22 24.81 -21.59
CA PHE A 450 8.96 25.54 -21.43
C PHE A 450 8.47 25.33 -20.00
N GLY A 451 7.87 26.35 -19.38
CA GLY A 451 7.27 26.19 -18.06
C GLY A 451 6.23 27.25 -17.70
N TYR A 452 5.47 26.93 -16.66
CA TYR A 452 4.51 27.81 -16.01
C TYR A 452 4.54 27.61 -14.49
N GLY A 453 4.06 28.61 -13.77
CA GLY A 453 4.00 28.61 -12.31
C GLY A 453 2.67 29.14 -11.78
N LEU A 454 2.30 28.68 -10.58
CA LEU A 454 1.16 29.17 -9.84
C LEU A 454 1.43 30.62 -9.43
N SER A 455 0.58 31.53 -9.89
CA SER A 455 0.70 32.95 -9.57
C SER A 455 -0.04 33.29 -8.28
N TYR A 456 -1.31 32.91 -8.18
CA TYR A 456 -2.12 33.15 -6.98
C TYR A 456 -3.30 32.18 -6.90
N ILE A 457 -3.90 32.12 -5.72
CA ILE A 457 -5.12 31.36 -5.43
C ILE A 457 -6.20 32.38 -5.09
N ARG A 458 -7.31 32.36 -5.80
CA ARG A 458 -8.47 33.22 -5.57
C ARG A 458 -9.50 32.49 -4.71
N GLU A 459 -10.04 33.21 -3.72
CA GLU A 459 -11.13 32.72 -2.85
C GLU A 459 -12.45 32.54 -3.59
#